data_AF-A0AAP9UER0-F1
#
_entry.id   AF-A0AAP9UER0-F1
#
_cell.length_a   1.000
_cell.length_b   1.000
_cell.length_c   1.000
_cell.angle_alpha   90.00
_cell.angle_beta   90.00
_cell.angle_gamma   90.00
#
_symmetry.space_group_name_H-M   'P 1'
#
loop_
_entity.id
_entity.type
_entity.pdbx_description
1 polymer ?
#
loop_
_entity_poly.entity_id
_entity_poly.type
_entity_poly.pdbx_seq_one_letter_code
_entity_poly.pdbx_strand_id
1 'polypeptide(L)'
;MKIECELSYNNHGYGKGKAYIAKIIGEDKYYKFKREFLEREINVTNGSKTTWYSYEWQINENGIYEWYENNTFKTVRKYFYYDRFTDKIEFIKQSELCEFLEKHESDKMKVEC
;
A
#
# COMPACT_ATOMS: atom_id res chain seq x y z
N MET A 1 -2.23 -10.78 6.11
CA MET A 1 -1.68 -9.74 6.99
C MET A 1 -2.62 -8.54 7.10
N LYS A 2 -2.68 -7.91 8.28
CA LYS A 2 -3.35 -6.61 8.48
C LYS A 2 -2.30 -5.50 8.49
N ILE A 3 -2.56 -4.42 7.76
CA ILE A 3 -1.76 -3.19 7.80
C ILE A 3 -2.66 -2.06 8.27
N GLU A 4 -2.20 -1.35 9.29
CA GLU A 4 -2.84 -0.15 9.81
C GLU A 4 -2.14 1.08 9.26
N CYS A 5 -2.89 2.18 9.16
CA CYS A 5 -2.34 3.45 8.74
C CYS A 5 -1.25 3.99 9.69
N GLU A 6 -0.15 4.52 9.15
CA GLU A 6 1.04 4.92 9.93
C GLU A 6 1.00 6.37 10.43
N LEU A 7 0.57 7.30 9.58
CA LEU A 7 0.50 8.72 9.89
C LEU A 7 -0.74 9.09 10.72
N SER A 8 -0.53 9.41 11.99
CA SER A 8 -1.51 10.16 12.78
C SER A 8 -1.04 11.60 13.04
N TYR A 9 -1.97 12.50 13.33
CA TYR A 9 -1.71 13.85 13.84
C TYR A 9 -2.33 13.98 15.22
N ASN A 10 -1.52 14.19 16.27
CA ASN A 10 -1.99 14.21 17.68
C ASN A 10 -2.83 12.97 18.05
N ASN A 11 -2.45 11.77 17.60
CA ASN A 11 -3.25 10.53 17.72
C ASN A 11 -4.61 10.57 17.00
N HIS A 12 -4.80 11.50 16.08
CA HIS A 12 -5.99 11.62 15.27
C HIS A 12 -5.69 11.27 13.80
N GLY A 13 -6.68 10.71 13.12
CA GLY A 13 -6.55 10.13 11.79
C GLY A 13 -6.46 11.13 10.63
N TYR A 14 -6.76 10.67 9.42
CA TYR A 14 -6.68 11.40 8.16
C TYR A 14 -7.98 12.13 7.84
N GLY A 15 -7.99 12.85 6.72
CA GLY A 15 -9.23 13.16 5.98
C GLY A 15 -9.67 11.98 5.10
N LYS A 16 -10.95 11.96 4.71
CA LYS A 16 -11.53 10.93 3.84
C LYS A 16 -10.73 10.79 2.53
N GLY A 17 -10.22 9.60 2.26
CA GLY A 17 -9.57 9.25 0.99
C GLY A 17 -8.07 9.60 0.87
N LYS A 18 -7.40 10.06 1.92
CA LYS A 18 -5.97 10.43 1.84
C LYS A 18 -4.96 9.28 2.01
N ALA A 19 -5.42 8.05 2.14
CA ALA A 19 -4.55 6.89 2.29
C ALA A 19 -5.05 5.70 1.46
N TYR A 20 -4.11 4.95 0.89
CA TYR A 20 -4.39 3.70 0.19
C TYR A 20 -3.20 2.76 0.25
N ILE A 21 -3.51 1.47 0.07
CA ILE A 21 -2.56 0.46 -0.37
C ILE A 21 -3.06 -0.06 -1.72
N ALA A 22 -2.16 -0.18 -2.69
CA ALA A 22 -2.49 -0.71 -4.01
C ALA A 22 -1.46 -1.74 -4.45
N LYS A 23 -1.92 -2.86 -4.99
CA LYS A 23 -1.07 -3.88 -5.62
C LYS A 23 -0.60 -3.35 -6.97
N ILE A 24 0.69 -3.44 -7.25
CA ILE A 24 1.25 -3.14 -8.56
C ILE A 24 1.10 -4.39 -9.42
N ILE A 25 0.39 -4.26 -10.54
CA ILE A 25 0.03 -5.38 -11.44
C ILE A 25 0.64 -5.23 -12.84
N GLY A 26 1.60 -4.32 -12.99
CA GLY A 26 2.32 -4.08 -14.24
C GLY A 26 2.62 -2.61 -14.45
N GLU A 27 3.08 -2.29 -15.65
CA GLU A 27 3.41 -0.91 -16.05
C GLU A 27 2.22 -0.19 -16.68
N ASP A 28 2.20 1.13 -16.51
CA ASP A 28 1.22 2.01 -17.15
C ASP A 28 1.95 3.14 -17.89
N LYS A 29 1.60 3.34 -19.17
CA LYS A 29 2.25 4.33 -20.04
C LYS A 29 2.12 5.77 -19.53
N TYR A 30 1.09 6.08 -18.76
CA TYR A 30 0.79 7.43 -18.25
C TYR A 30 1.13 7.58 -16.77
N TYR A 31 0.89 6.54 -15.96
CA TYR A 31 0.99 6.57 -14.49
C TYR A 31 2.16 5.77 -13.92
N LYS A 32 3.10 5.35 -14.79
CA LYS A 32 4.24 4.45 -14.55
C LYS A 32 3.86 3.02 -14.15
N PHE A 33 2.92 2.87 -13.23
CA PHE A 33 2.47 1.58 -12.72
C PHE A 33 0.96 1.44 -12.80
N LYS A 34 0.50 0.28 -13.27
CA LYS A 34 -0.88 -0.15 -13.18
C LYS A 34 -1.14 -0.67 -11.77
N ARG A 35 -2.23 -0.22 -11.15
CA ARG A 35 -2.53 -0.44 -9.74
C ARG A 35 -3.91 -1.06 -9.56
N GLU A 36 -4.01 -2.00 -8.63
CA GLU A 36 -5.27 -2.50 -8.08
C GLU A 36 -5.37 -2.04 -6.63
N PHE A 37 -6.35 -1.19 -6.33
CA PHE A 37 -6.50 -0.61 -4.98
C PHE A 37 -7.19 -1.60 -4.05
N LEU A 38 -6.59 -1.81 -2.88
CA LEU A 38 -7.16 -2.70 -1.88
C LEU A 38 -8.35 -2.03 -1.22
N GLU A 39 -9.38 -2.83 -0.95
CA GLU A 39 -10.44 -2.41 -0.04
C GLU A 39 -9.85 -2.15 1.35
N ARG A 40 -10.47 -1.19 2.04
CA ARG A 40 -10.02 -0.75 3.35
C ARG A 40 -11.21 -0.63 4.29
N GLU A 41 -11.00 -1.06 5.52
CA GLU A 41 -11.92 -0.73 6.60
C GLU A 41 -11.66 0.71 7.02
N ILE A 42 -12.72 1.49 7.18
CA ILE A 42 -12.64 2.90 7.55
C ILE A 42 -13.24 3.06 8.94
N ASN A 43 -12.37 3.37 9.89
CA ASN A 43 -12.76 3.70 11.25
C ASN A 43 -12.94 5.21 11.38
N VAL A 44 -14.04 5.64 11.98
CA VAL A 44 -14.43 7.06 12.03
C VAL A 44 -14.53 7.51 13.48
N THR A 45 -13.72 8.50 13.84
CA THR A 45 -13.75 9.14 15.16
C THR A 45 -14.25 10.57 15.02
N ASN A 46 -15.44 10.84 15.52
CA ASN A 46 -16.03 12.18 15.50
C ASN A 46 -15.58 12.97 16.74
N GLY A 47 -14.81 14.04 16.51
CA GLY A 47 -14.61 15.10 17.49
C GLY A 47 -15.72 16.15 17.41
N SER A 48 -15.65 17.16 18.28
CA SER A 48 -16.66 18.23 18.36
C SER A 48 -16.73 19.13 17.11
N LYS A 49 -15.65 19.23 16.33
CA LYS A 49 -15.57 20.06 15.11
C LYS A 49 -14.93 19.35 13.90
N THR A 50 -14.41 18.14 14.10
CA THR A 50 -13.59 17.45 13.10
C THR A 50 -13.86 15.96 13.14
N THR A 51 -14.04 15.35 11.97
CA THR A 51 -14.09 13.90 11.81
C THR A 51 -12.71 13.39 11.41
N TRP A 52 -12.25 12.38 12.13
CA TRP A 52 -10.96 11.73 11.90
C TRP A 52 -11.19 10.32 11.36
N TYR A 53 -10.34 9.91 10.43
CA TYR A 53 -10.46 8.61 9.77
C TYR A 53 -9.19 7.78 10.02
N SER A 54 -9.31 6.56 10.49
CA SER A 54 -8.22 5.57 10.44
C SER A 54 -8.58 4.48 9.44
N TYR A 55 -7.54 3.84 8.89
CA TYR A 55 -7.70 2.86 7.82
C TYR A 55 -6.96 1.58 8.18
N GLU A 56 -7.60 0.46 7.91
CA GLU A 56 -7.01 -0.86 7.98
C GLU A 56 -7.15 -1.55 6.62
N TRP A 57 -6.10 -2.21 6.17
CA TRP A 57 -6.09 -3.00 4.94
C TRP A 57 -5.75 -4.45 5.25
N GLN A 58 -6.51 -5.36 4.65
CA GLN A 58 -6.20 -6.77 4.66
C GLN A 58 -5.45 -7.15 3.37
N ILE A 59 -4.25 -7.71 3.51
CA ILE A 59 -3.45 -8.23 2.39
C ILE A 59 -3.43 -9.76 2.46
N ASN A 60 -3.92 -10.40 1.42
CA ASN A 60 -4.11 -11.86 1.35
C ASN A 60 -3.30 -12.54 0.24
N GLU A 61 -2.58 -11.75 -0.56
CA GLU A 61 -1.92 -12.24 -1.78
C GLU A 61 -0.48 -11.80 -1.85
N ASN A 62 0.36 -12.67 -2.41
CA ASN A 62 1.71 -12.29 -2.76
C ASN A 62 1.70 -11.16 -3.78
N GLY A 63 2.60 -10.20 -3.59
CA GLY A 63 2.74 -9.13 -4.55
C GLY A 63 3.55 -7.97 -4.04
N ILE A 64 3.77 -7.04 -4.96
CA ILE A 64 4.42 -5.77 -4.67
C ILE A 64 3.32 -4.74 -4.54
N TYR A 65 3.39 -3.93 -3.48
CA TYR A 65 2.38 -2.97 -3.11
C TYR A 65 2.99 -1.58 -2.97
N GLU A 66 2.21 -0.58 -3.34
CA GLU A 66 2.45 0.83 -3.02
C GLU A 66 1.57 1.22 -1.84
N TRP A 67 2.21 1.70 -0.78
CA TRP A 67 1.55 2.30 0.36
C TRP A 67 1.69 3.81 0.29
N TYR A 68 0.56 4.49 0.17
CA TYR A 68 0.52 5.93 0.15
C TYR A 68 -0.36 6.48 1.26
N GLU A 69 0.16 7.47 1.95
CA GLU A 69 -0.56 8.21 2.98
C GLU A 69 -0.23 9.69 2.91
N ASN A 70 -1.24 10.52 3.12
CA ASN A 70 -1.06 11.96 3.09
C ASN A 70 -1.92 12.64 4.15
N ASN A 71 -1.34 13.56 4.91
CA ASN A 71 -2.08 14.48 5.75
C ASN A 71 -1.61 15.92 5.50
N THR A 72 -2.09 16.89 6.29
CA THR A 72 -1.74 18.31 6.07
C THR A 72 -0.25 18.60 6.26
N PHE A 73 0.50 17.72 6.95
CA PHE A 73 1.89 17.96 7.37
C PHE A 73 2.89 17.04 6.69
N LYS A 74 2.46 15.84 6.30
CA LYS A 74 3.36 14.79 5.82
C LYS A 74 2.69 13.95 4.75
N THR A 75 3.48 13.65 3.72
CA THR A 75 3.18 12.63 2.73
C THR A 75 4.18 11.50 2.88
N VAL A 76 3.69 10.26 2.92
CA VAL A 76 4.49 9.04 2.91
C VAL A 76 4.13 8.25 1.67
N ARG A 77 5.16 7.78 0.97
CA ARG A 77 5.03 6.76 -0.06
C ARG A 77 6.10 5.70 0.18
N LYS A 78 5.67 4.46 0.35
CA LYS A 78 6.54 3.29 0.50
C LYS A 78 6.15 2.23 -0.51
N TYR A 79 7.11 1.39 -0.87
CA TYR A 79 6.87 0.20 -1.68
C TYR A 79 7.33 -1.01 -0.88
N PHE A 80 6.60 -2.10 -0.99
CA PHE A 80 6.99 -3.33 -0.31
C PHE A 80 6.52 -4.56 -1.06
N TYR A 81 7.27 -5.65 -0.92
CA TYR A 81 6.84 -6.97 -1.28
C TYR A 81 6.21 -7.64 -0.06
N TYR A 82 5.07 -8.28 -0.24
CA TYR A 82 4.46 -9.14 0.76
C TYR A 82 4.50 -10.58 0.28
N ASP A 83 5.03 -11.46 1.12
CA ASP A 83 4.98 -12.91 0.96
C ASP A 83 3.99 -13.50 1.96
N ARG A 84 2.86 -13.97 1.46
CA ARG A 84 1.77 -14.58 2.23
C ARG A 84 2.15 -15.93 2.84
N PHE A 85 3.14 -16.64 2.26
CA PHE A 85 3.53 -17.96 2.78
C PHE A 85 4.37 -17.82 4.04
N THR A 86 5.19 -16.77 4.11
CA THR A 86 6.01 -16.46 5.27
C THR A 86 5.41 -15.38 6.18
N ASP A 87 4.32 -14.74 5.73
CA ASP A 87 3.65 -13.58 6.35
C ASP A 87 4.61 -12.42 6.64
N LYS A 88 5.51 -12.14 5.68
CA LYS A 88 6.57 -11.12 5.82
C LYS A 88 6.43 -9.99 4.80
N ILE A 89 6.80 -8.80 5.25
CA ILE A 89 6.95 -7.60 4.44
C ILE A 89 8.44 -7.30 4.25
N GLU A 90 8.84 -7.09 3.00
CA GLU A 90 10.15 -6.57 2.62
C GLU A 90 9.97 -5.19 1.97
N PHE A 91 10.50 -4.13 2.58
CA PHE A 91 10.41 -2.79 2.02
C PHE A 91 11.43 -2.61 0.88
N ILE A 92 10.95 -2.03 -0.22
CA ILE A 92 11.71 -1.82 -1.45
C ILE A 92 11.92 -0.33 -1.64
N LYS A 93 13.14 0.09 -1.98
CA LYS A 93 13.36 1.49 -2.36
C LYS A 93 12.70 1.77 -3.70
N GLN A 94 12.19 2.98 -3.86
CA GLN A 94 11.56 3.38 -5.12
C GLN A 94 12.45 3.17 -6.35
N SER A 95 13.76 3.40 -6.22
CA SER A 95 14.74 3.22 -7.31
C SER A 95 14.91 1.76 -7.74
N GLU A 96 14.63 0.81 -6.84
CA GLU A 96 14.83 -0.63 -7.02
C GLU A 96 13.53 -1.31 -7.50
N LEU A 97 12.42 -0.59 -7.57
CA LEU A 97 11.09 -1.14 -7.79
C LEU A 97 10.93 -1.83 -9.16
N CYS A 98 11.46 -1.23 -10.23
CA CYS A 98 11.40 -1.79 -11.59
C CYS A 98 12.18 -3.10 -11.67
N GLU A 99 13.41 -3.14 -11.15
CA GLU A 99 14.25 -4.35 -11.11
C GLU A 99 13.56 -5.47 -10.31
N PHE A 100 12.88 -5.11 -9.21
CA PHE A 100 12.14 -6.06 -8.38
C PHE A 100 10.91 -6.63 -9.11
N LEU A 101 10.19 -5.80 -9.88
CA LEU A 101 9.05 -6.24 -10.68
C LEU A 101 9.47 -7.25 -11.76
N GLU A 102 10.53 -6.98 -12.52
CA GLU A 102 11.03 -7.87 -13.58
C GLU A 102 11.46 -9.23 -13.04
N LYS A 103 12.12 -9.25 -11.88
CA LYS A 103 12.55 -10.48 -11.21
C LYS A 103 11.35 -11.36 -10.82
N HIS A 104 10.31 -10.77 -10.25
CA HIS A 104 9.15 -11.50 -9.75
C HIS A 104 8.10 -11.84 -10.82
N GLU A 105 8.07 -11.14 -11.96
CA GLU A 105 7.32 -11.61 -13.14
C GLU A 105 8.00 -12.80 -13.82
N SER A 106 9.34 -12.80 -13.89
CA SER A 106 10.12 -13.93 -14.46
C SER A 106 9.96 -15.23 -13.68
N ASP A 107 9.75 -15.16 -12.36
CA ASP A 107 9.53 -16.32 -11.50
C ASP A 107 8.12 -16.93 -11.67
N LYS A 108 7.10 -16.13 -12.02
CA LYS A 108 5.76 -16.66 -12.36
C LYS A 108 5.80 -17.49 -13.64
N MET A 109 6.56 -17.07 -14.65
CA MET A 109 6.66 -17.79 -15.93
C MET A 109 7.42 -19.13 -15.83
N LYS A 110 8.22 -19.35 -14.78
CA LYS A 110 8.96 -20.61 -14.58
C LYS A 110 8.16 -21.71 -13.89
N VAL A 111 7.04 -21.37 -13.24
CA VAL A 111 6.21 -22.33 -12.49
C VAL A 111 5.13 -22.96 -13.38
N GLU A 112 4.88 -22.41 -14.58
CA GLU A 112 3.85 -22.88 -15.51
C GLU A 112 4.38 -23.76 -16.67
N CYS A 113 5.61 -24.29 -16.59
CA CYS A 113 6.17 -25.23 -17.58
C CYS A 113 6.25 -26.66 -17.05
#